data_AF-A0A932LEA4-F1
#
_entry.id   AF-A0A932LEA4-F1
#
_cell.length_a   1.000
_cell.length_b   1.000
_cell.length_c   1.000
_cell.angle_alpha   90.00
_cell.angle_beta   90.00
_cell.angle_gamma   90.00
#
_symmetry.space_group_name_H-M   'P 1'
#
loop_
_entity.id
_entity.type
_entity.pdbx_description
1 polymer ?
#
loop_
_entity_poly.entity_id
_entity_poly.type
_entity_poly.pdbx_seq_one_letter_code
_entity_poly.pdbx_strand_id
1 'polypeptide(L)'
;MVNESSESSETDRLLERAEAGDPSALETLFAGHRDYLRQMIDLRMDPKLRSRIDVSDVIQEAHVEAVRRIDDFLRRRPMGRTTHFARKVE
;
A
#
# COMPACT_ATOMS: atom_id res chain seq x y z
N MET A 1 -11.92 3.57 -19.29
CA MET A 1 -12.76 3.31 -18.10
C MET A 1 -12.09 2.15 -17.37
N VAL A 2 -11.19 2.47 -16.45
CA VAL A 2 -10.17 1.52 -15.95
C VAL A 2 -10.66 0.87 -14.65
N ASN A 3 -11.22 -0.32 -14.80
CA ASN A 3 -11.13 -1.51 -13.93
C ASN A 3 -10.92 -1.36 -12.39
N GLU A 4 -11.71 -0.54 -11.69
CA GLU A 4 -11.69 -0.46 -10.20
C GLU A 4 -11.87 -1.84 -9.51
N SER A 5 -12.60 -2.77 -10.13
CA SER A 5 -12.88 -4.10 -9.58
C SER A 5 -11.66 -5.04 -9.56
N SER A 6 -10.67 -4.83 -10.44
CA SER A 6 -9.48 -5.69 -10.51
C SER A 6 -8.35 -5.18 -9.64
N GLU A 7 -8.22 -3.86 -9.48
CA GLU A 7 -7.25 -3.24 -8.57
C GLU A 7 -7.57 -3.59 -7.12
N SER A 8 -8.86 -3.63 -6.75
CA SER A 8 -9.30 -4.10 -5.43
C SER A 8 -8.91 -5.58 -5.23
N SER A 9 -9.17 -6.44 -6.21
CA SER A 9 -8.85 -7.87 -6.12
C SER A 9 -7.35 -8.16 -6.06
N GLU A 10 -6.52 -7.37 -6.75
CA GLU A 10 -5.06 -7.54 -6.72
C GLU A 10 -4.47 -7.00 -5.41
N THR A 11 -5.00 -5.88 -4.92
CA THR A 11 -4.65 -5.32 -3.61
C THR A 11 -4.95 -6.32 -2.49
N ASP A 12 -6.12 -6.95 -2.52
CA ASP A 12 -6.50 -7.96 -1.53
C ASP A 12 -5.53 -9.16 -1.51
N ARG A 13 -5.12 -9.66 -2.69
CA ARG A 13 -4.14 -10.76 -2.82
C ARG A 13 -2.76 -10.37 -2.30
N LEU A 14 -2.32 -9.14 -2.56
CA LEU A 14 -1.03 -8.65 -2.07
C LEU A 14 -1.05 -8.46 -0.55
N LEU A 15 -2.18 -8.04 0.03
CA LEU A 15 -2.35 -7.95 1.48
C LEU A 15 -2.38 -9.33 2.15
N GLU A 16 -3.03 -10.33 1.54
CA GLU A 16 -3.00 -11.72 2.02
C GLU A 16 -1.58 -12.30 2.02
N ARG A 17 -0.81 -12.06 0.96
CA ARG A 17 0.60 -12.48 0.89
C ARG A 17 1.46 -11.76 1.93
N ALA A 18 1.24 -10.46 2.14
CA ALA A 18 1.91 -9.70 3.19
C ALA A 18 1.60 -10.27 4.59
N GLU A 19 0.35 -10.65 4.85
CA GLU A 19 -0.06 -11.30 6.11
C GLU A 19 0.59 -12.68 6.28
N ALA A 20 0.80 -13.41 5.20
CA ALA A 20 1.55 -14.68 5.19
C ALA A 20 3.07 -14.49 5.40
N GLY A 21 3.55 -13.25 5.52
CA GLY A 21 4.96 -12.93 5.77
C GLY A 21 5.79 -12.76 4.49
N ASP A 22 5.17 -12.52 3.34
CA ASP A 22 5.85 -12.20 2.08
C ASP A 22 6.13 -10.68 1.98
N PRO A 23 7.36 -10.20 2.27
CA PRO A 23 7.68 -8.78 2.20
C PRO A 23 7.62 -8.21 0.78
N SER A 24 7.77 -9.05 -0.26
CA SER A 24 7.72 -8.60 -1.66
C SER A 24 6.31 -8.19 -2.09
N ALA A 25 5.28 -8.68 -1.39
CA ALA A 25 3.89 -8.33 -1.66
C ALA A 25 3.60 -6.87 -1.29
N LEU A 26 4.19 -6.38 -0.18
CA LEU A 26 4.09 -4.97 0.20
C LEU A 26 4.84 -4.07 -0.77
N GLU A 27 6.04 -4.45 -1.19
CA GLU A 27 6.79 -3.70 -2.20
C GLU A 27 6.00 -3.58 -3.50
N THR A 28 5.36 -4.66 -3.94
CA THR A 28 4.52 -4.68 -5.15
C THR A 28 3.29 -3.79 -4.99
N LEU A 29 2.62 -3.86 -3.83
CA LEU A 29 1.46 -3.02 -3.52
C LEU A 29 1.82 -1.54 -3.56
N PHE A 30 2.92 -1.18 -2.88
CA PHE A 30 3.41 0.19 -2.81
C PHE A 30 3.93 0.70 -4.16
N ALA A 31 4.58 -0.15 -4.95
CA ALA A 31 5.04 0.21 -6.30
C ALA A 31 3.86 0.61 -7.21
N GLY A 32 2.76 -0.15 -7.19
CA GLY A 32 1.55 0.18 -7.96
C GLY A 32 0.88 1.48 -7.50
N HIS A 33 0.92 1.79 -6.21
CA HIS A 33 0.30 2.99 -5.66
C HIS A 33 1.17 4.24 -5.78
N ARG A 34 2.50 4.10 -5.95
CA ARG A 34 3.43 5.23 -6.01
C ARG A 34 3.11 6.21 -7.13
N ASP A 35 2.83 5.70 -8.33
CA ASP A 35 2.54 6.54 -9.50
C ASP A 35 1.20 7.26 -9.35
N TYR A 36 0.20 6.57 -8.81
CA TYR A 36 -1.10 7.14 -8.51
C TYR A 36 -1.02 8.24 -7.44
N LEU A 37 -0.32 7.98 -6.34
CA LEU A 37 -0.10 8.96 -5.26
C LEU A 37 0.64 10.19 -5.76
N ARG A 38 1.66 10.00 -6.61
CA ARG A 38 2.38 11.11 -7.24
C ARG A 38 1.44 11.99 -8.06
N GLN A 39 0.64 11.40 -8.96
CA GLN A 39 -0.33 12.15 -9.76
C GLN A 39 -1.36 12.88 -8.89
N MET A 40 -1.86 12.23 -7.84
CA MET A 40 -2.84 12.81 -6.92
C MET A 40 -2.29 13.99 -6.11
N ILE A 41 -1.04 13.89 -5.66
CA ILE A 41 -0.33 14.97 -4.96
C ILE A 41 -0.04 16.09 -5.96
N ASP A 42 0.47 15.77 -7.15
CA ASP A 42 0.75 16.75 -8.20
C ASP A 42 -0.50 17.56 -8.60
N LEU A 43 -1.67 16.93 -8.66
CA LEU A 43 -2.91 17.64 -8.97
C LEU A 43 -3.36 18.60 -7.86
N ARG A 44 -2.95 18.36 -6.61
CA ARG A 44 -3.44 19.09 -5.41
C ARG A 44 -2.38 19.99 -4.76
N MET A 45 -1.11 19.81 -5.06
CA MET A 45 -0.01 20.54 -4.44
C MET A 45 0.13 21.94 -5.04
N ASP A 46 0.10 22.96 -4.17
CA ASP A 46 0.32 24.35 -4.57
C ASP A 46 1.68 24.48 -5.28
N PRO A 47 1.76 25.14 -6.45
CA PRO A 47 3.00 25.33 -7.19
C PRO A 47 4.17 25.91 -6.36
N LYS A 48 3.89 26.69 -5.32
CA LYS A 48 4.91 27.25 -4.41
C LYS A 48 5.50 26.23 -3.45
N LEU A 49 4.76 25.14 -3.16
CA LEU A 49 5.22 24.05 -2.32
C LEU A 49 6.10 23.07 -3.11
N ARG A 50 5.81 22.88 -4.40
CA ARG A 50 6.58 22.01 -5.31
C ARG A 50 8.05 22.37 -5.43
N SER A 51 8.42 23.64 -5.31
CA SER A 51 9.82 24.07 -5.37
C SER A 51 10.60 23.82 -4.07
N ARG A 52 9.90 23.47 -2.99
CA ARG A 52 10.48 23.32 -1.65
C ARG A 52 10.46 21.88 -1.13
N ILE A 53 9.66 21.01 -1.77
CA ILE A 53 9.41 19.65 -1.31
C ILE A 53 9.41 18.73 -2.53
N ASP A 54 10.28 17.72 -2.52
CA ASP A 54 10.22 16.64 -3.52
C ASP A 54 9.07 15.70 -3.17
N VAL A 55 8.12 15.54 -4.09
CA VAL A 55 6.95 14.65 -3.94
C VAL A 55 7.39 13.20 -3.75
N SER A 56 8.50 12.79 -4.38
CA SER A 56 9.07 11.47 -4.25
C SER A 56 9.54 11.18 -2.83
N ASP A 57 10.11 12.18 -2.15
CA ASP A 57 10.59 12.03 -0.77
C ASP A 57 9.42 11.85 0.19
N VAL A 58 8.35 12.63 0.01
CA VAL A 58 7.11 12.50 0.80
C VAL A 58 6.48 11.12 0.63
N ILE A 59 6.41 10.61 -0.61
CA ILE A 59 5.85 9.28 -0.87
C ILE A 59 6.75 8.19 -0.28
N GLN A 60 8.08 8.34 -0.35
CA GLN A 60 9.01 7.39 0.26
C GLN A 60 8.86 7.34 1.78
N GLU A 61 8.81 8.50 2.45
CA GLU A 61 8.62 8.57 3.90
C GLU A 61 7.26 7.97 4.31
N ALA A 62 6.21 8.25 3.56
CA ALA A 62 4.89 7.66 3.78
C ALA A 62 4.90 6.13 3.62
N HIS A 63 5.61 5.59 2.63
CA HIS A 63 5.77 4.14 2.47
C HIS A 63 6.54 3.51 3.64
N VAL A 64 7.64 4.13 4.09
CA VAL A 64 8.39 3.63 5.26
C VAL A 64 7.49 3.58 6.49
N GLU A 65 6.69 4.61 6.72
CA GLU A 65 5.78 4.64 7.85
C GLU A 65 4.63 3.64 7.69
N ALA A 66 4.12 3.44 6.48
CA ALA A 66 3.10 2.43 6.19
C ALA A 66 3.63 1.01 6.44
N VAL A 67 4.85 0.68 6.02
CA VAL A 67 5.52 -0.60 6.32
C VAL A 67 5.67 -0.79 7.84
N ARG A 68 6.06 0.25 8.58
CA ARG A 68 6.18 0.15 10.06
C ARG A 68 4.85 -0.13 10.75
N ARG A 69 3.74 0.36 10.19
CA ARG A 69 2.39 0.22 10.75
C ARG A 69 1.60 -0.93 10.15
N ILE A 70 2.13 -1.64 9.16
CA ILE A 70 1.38 -2.63 8.39
C ILE A 70 0.90 -3.77 9.29
N ASP A 71 1.73 -4.21 10.24
CA ASP A 71 1.35 -5.27 11.18
C ASP A 71 0.17 -4.85 12.07
N ASP A 72 0.12 -3.58 12.48
CA ASP A 72 -0.98 -3.05 13.27
C ASP A 72 -2.24 -2.88 12.41
N PHE A 73 -2.08 -2.45 11.16
CA PHE A 73 -3.17 -2.38 10.18
C PHE A 73 -3.77 -3.76 9.89
N LEU A 74 -2.93 -4.77 9.64
CA LEU A 74 -3.33 -6.16 9.43
C LEU A 74 -4.02 -6.75 10.67
N ARG A 75 -3.51 -6.45 11.88
CA ARG A 75 -4.15 -6.87 13.15
C ARG A 75 -5.52 -6.22 13.40
N ARG A 76 -5.71 -4.96 12.99
CA ARG A 76 -6.96 -4.19 13.21
C ARG A 76 -7.99 -4.36 12.11
N ARG A 77 -7.74 -5.23 11.13
CA ARG A 77 -8.44 -5.34 9.83
C ARG A 77 -9.93 -4.95 9.91
N PRO A 78 -10.33 -3.80 9.32
CA PRO A 78 -11.74 -3.46 9.15
C PRO A 78 -12.44 -4.27 8.04
N MET A 79 -11.72 -5.13 7.33
CA MET A 79 -12.30 -6.03 6.32
C MET A 79 -12.45 -7.46 6.87
N GLY A 80 -13.64 -7.74 7.40
CA GLY A 80 -14.01 -9.03 7.94
C GLY A 80 -14.00 -10.16 6.91
N ARG A 81 -13.14 -11.15 7.19
CA ARG A 81 -13.22 -12.60 6.94
C ARG A 81 -13.58 -13.11 5.52
N THR A 82 -12.70 -13.97 4.98
CA THR A 82 -12.98 -15.40 4.74
C THR A 82 -11.68 -16.18 4.43
N THR A 83 -11.48 -17.28 5.15
CA THR A 83 -10.57 -18.45 4.93
C THR A 83 -9.05 -18.26 4.97
N HIS A 84 -8.31 -18.85 5.93
CA HIS A 84 -7.90 -20.26 6.12
C HIS A 84 -6.53 -20.56 5.48
N PHE A 85 -5.62 -21.18 6.26
CA PHE A 85 -4.21 -21.56 5.98
C PHE A 85 -3.16 -20.45 6.26
N ALA A 86 -2.10 -20.65 7.03
CA ALA A 86 -1.40 -21.88 7.37
C ALA A 86 -0.91 -21.90 8.83
N ARG A 87 -1.17 -23.05 9.45
CA ARG A 87 -0.40 -23.72 10.48
C ARG A 87 1.09 -23.33 10.41
N LYS A 88 1.57 -22.67 11.46
CA LYS A 88 3.00 -22.56 11.79
C LYS A 88 3.51 -23.99 12.02
N VAL A 89 4.50 -24.39 11.22
CA VAL A 89 5.12 -25.71 11.25
C VAL A 89 6.03 -25.77 12.47
N GLU A 90 5.72 -26.68 13.40
CA GLU A 90 6.68 -27.35 14.30
C GLU A 90 6.77 -28.82 13.86
#